data_AF-A0A4Q3VSY3-F1
#
_entry.id   AF-A0A4Q3VSY3-F1
#
_cell.length_a   1.000
_cell.length_b   1.000
_cell.length_c   1.000
_cell.angle_alpha   90.00
_cell.angle_beta   90.00
_cell.angle_gamma   90.00
#
_symmetry.space_group_name_H-M   'P 1'
#
loop_
_entity.id
_entity.type
_entity.pdbx_description
1 polymer ?
#
loop_
_entity_poly.entity_id
_entity_poly.type
_entity_poly.pdbx_seq_one_letter_code
_entity_poly.pdbx_strand_id
1 'polypeptide(L)'
;MKPFAPLTSLLALVPLSVCAMEARIDRHALVTRHNVRLTAFDGQNPLQVGNGEFAFGMDVTGLQTFAPFNTMSQWGWHSSPLPTGQRAEDYRQQVRDTHGRPVRYPLPDPERPELSDWLAANPHRINLGRIGLAMTKADGSPATEKDIRHPKQELDLWNGIVTSRFELEGQPVTVKTACHPALDAVAARVESPLIRAGRLAVFLDAPGNNPLQFANSVGDWTQPGRYEVVRSQPKRMDLSQRIDATAIHVGLAWDGKATLRKPEPGAPIQVLKAEYGTGDK
;
A
#
# COMPACT_ATOMS: atom_id res chain seq x y z
N MET A 1 -22.95 -90.83 28.59
CA MET A 1 -22.62 -89.44 29.01
C MET A 1 -21.21 -89.14 28.53
N LYS A 2 -21.07 -88.30 27.50
CA LYS A 2 -19.77 -87.84 26.98
C LYS A 2 -19.46 -86.46 27.60
N PRO A 3 -18.23 -86.18 28.05
CA PRO A 3 -17.90 -84.93 28.73
C PRO A 3 -17.82 -83.75 27.76
N PHE A 4 -18.37 -82.61 28.19
CA PHE A 4 -18.24 -81.30 27.55
C PHE A 4 -16.80 -80.79 27.72
N ALA A 5 -16.13 -80.43 26.62
CA ALA A 5 -14.87 -79.69 26.65
C ALA A 5 -15.18 -78.17 26.58
N PRO A 6 -14.62 -77.33 27.47
CA PRO A 6 -14.85 -75.89 27.41
C PRO A 6 -13.99 -75.28 26.30
N LEU A 7 -14.64 -74.58 25.36
CA LEU A 7 -14.00 -73.82 24.30
C LEU A 7 -13.44 -72.52 24.92
N THR A 8 -12.14 -72.49 25.18
CA THR A 8 -11.45 -71.28 25.67
C THR A 8 -11.22 -70.34 24.48
N SER A 9 -12.04 -69.30 24.37
CA SER A 9 -11.89 -68.27 23.33
C SER A 9 -10.74 -67.33 23.71
N LEU A 10 -9.61 -67.45 23.01
CA LEU A 10 -8.44 -66.60 23.19
C LEU A 10 -8.67 -65.28 22.41
N LEU A 11 -9.00 -64.20 23.11
CA LEU A 11 -9.10 -62.88 22.50
C LEU A 11 -7.67 -62.37 22.19
N ALA A 12 -7.25 -62.47 20.93
CA ALA A 12 -6.00 -61.91 20.47
C ALA A 12 -6.14 -60.38 20.37
N LEU A 13 -5.61 -59.66 21.36
CA LEU A 13 -5.48 -58.22 21.34
C LEU A 13 -4.34 -57.85 20.37
N VAL A 14 -4.68 -57.54 19.11
CA VAL A 14 -3.72 -57.02 18.14
C VAL A 14 -3.44 -55.56 18.51
N PRO A 15 -2.22 -55.18 18.91
CA PRO A 15 -1.91 -53.77 19.10
C PRO A 15 -1.93 -53.08 17.73
N LEU A 16 -2.91 -52.21 17.50
CA LEU A 16 -2.84 -51.25 16.41
C LEU A 16 -1.71 -50.29 16.74
N SER A 17 -0.53 -50.56 16.17
CA SER A 17 0.54 -49.60 16.11
C SER A 17 0.08 -48.46 15.19
N VAL A 18 -0.52 -47.42 15.76
CA VAL A 18 -0.74 -46.16 15.07
C VAL A 18 0.63 -45.57 14.81
N CYS A 19 1.20 -45.86 13.64
CA CYS A 19 2.27 -45.02 13.10
C CYS A 19 1.64 -43.65 12.88
N ALA A 20 1.81 -42.74 13.84
CA ALA A 20 1.67 -41.32 13.59
C ALA A 20 2.78 -40.95 12.59
N MET A 21 2.48 -41.13 11.31
CA MET A 21 3.31 -40.63 10.23
C MET A 21 3.25 -39.12 10.40
N GLU A 22 4.35 -38.51 10.84
CA GLU A 22 4.53 -37.06 10.87
C GLU A 22 4.38 -36.57 9.42
N ALA A 23 3.14 -36.26 9.03
CA ALA A 23 2.84 -35.77 7.70
C ALA A 23 3.53 -34.41 7.60
N ARG A 24 4.65 -34.38 6.86
CA ARG A 24 5.38 -33.13 6.59
C ARG A 24 4.37 -32.10 6.08
N ILE A 25 4.32 -30.95 6.75
CA ILE A 25 3.43 -29.86 6.35
C ILE A 25 3.85 -29.39 4.96
N ASP A 26 2.95 -29.52 3.99
CA ASP A 26 3.08 -28.83 2.72
C ASP A 26 2.85 -27.33 2.98
N ARG A 27 3.95 -26.61 3.21
CA ARG A 27 3.93 -25.18 3.51
C ARG A 27 3.41 -24.35 2.35
N HIS A 28 3.69 -24.76 1.11
CA HIS A 28 3.20 -24.05 -0.06
C HIS A 28 1.68 -24.17 -0.15
N ALA A 29 1.13 -25.38 -0.11
CA ALA A 29 -0.33 -25.57 -0.11
C ALA A 29 -1.01 -24.90 1.10
N LEU A 30 -0.37 -24.96 2.28
CA LEU A 30 -0.85 -24.28 3.49
C LEU A 30 -0.92 -22.76 3.32
N VAL A 31 0.07 -22.12 2.70
CA VAL A 31 0.06 -20.67 2.49
C VAL A 31 -0.89 -20.29 1.36
N THR A 32 -0.81 -20.95 0.21
CA THR A 32 -1.59 -20.61 -1.00
C THR A 32 -3.10 -20.70 -0.78
N ARG A 33 -3.59 -21.64 0.06
CA ARG A 33 -5.03 -21.72 0.36
C ARG A 33 -5.60 -20.49 1.08
N HIS A 34 -4.73 -19.65 1.65
CA HIS A 34 -5.11 -18.41 2.34
C HIS A 34 -4.80 -17.16 1.52
N ASN A 35 -4.41 -17.29 0.24
CA ASN A 35 -4.26 -16.12 -0.64
C ASN A 35 -5.50 -15.23 -0.56
N VAL A 36 -5.28 -13.95 -0.29
CA VAL A 36 -6.38 -12.99 -0.12
C VAL A 36 -6.92 -12.65 -1.50
N ARG A 37 -8.24 -12.68 -1.65
CA ARG A 37 -8.94 -12.42 -2.91
C ARG A 37 -9.99 -11.35 -2.72
N LEU A 38 -9.91 -10.28 -3.50
CA LEU A 38 -10.93 -9.23 -3.56
C LEU A 38 -11.60 -9.25 -4.93
N THR A 39 -12.92 -9.14 -4.95
CA THR A 39 -13.74 -9.13 -6.18
C THR A 39 -14.57 -7.86 -6.34
N ALA A 40 -14.27 -6.85 -5.54
CA ALA A 40 -14.94 -5.56 -5.55
C ALA A 40 -13.96 -4.49 -5.04
N PHE A 41 -14.23 -3.24 -5.39
CA PHE A 41 -13.55 -2.11 -4.78
C PHE A 41 -14.00 -1.95 -3.32
N ASP A 42 -13.03 -1.73 -2.44
CA ASP A 42 -13.24 -1.34 -1.06
C ASP A 42 -12.31 -0.16 -0.78
N GLY A 43 -12.89 1.01 -0.49
CA GLY A 43 -12.13 2.24 -0.25
C GLY A 43 -11.48 2.32 1.13
N GLN A 44 -11.62 1.30 1.98
CA GLN A 44 -11.12 1.27 3.35
C GLN A 44 -10.15 0.12 3.61
N ASN A 45 -10.25 -0.98 2.86
CA ASN A 45 -9.44 -2.19 3.07
C ASN A 45 -8.51 -2.47 1.88
N PRO A 46 -7.35 -1.79 1.79
CA PRO A 46 -6.39 -2.04 0.72
C PRO A 46 -5.69 -3.39 0.89
N LEU A 47 -5.35 -4.04 -0.23
CA LEU A 47 -4.24 -5.00 -0.20
C LEU A 47 -2.92 -4.24 -0.20
N GLN A 48 -1.89 -4.86 0.36
CA GLN A 48 -0.58 -4.24 0.52
C GLN A 48 0.51 -5.18 0.06
N VAL A 49 1.56 -4.61 -0.52
CA VAL A 49 2.87 -5.26 -0.66
C VAL A 49 3.88 -4.51 0.17
N GLY A 50 4.85 -5.21 0.75
CA GLY A 50 5.89 -4.60 1.56
C GLY A 50 7.04 -5.54 1.84
N ASN A 51 8.16 -4.98 2.29
CA ASN A 51 9.40 -5.71 2.58
C ASN A 51 9.81 -5.61 4.06
N GLY A 52 8.90 -5.12 4.93
CA GLY A 52 9.17 -4.82 6.34
C GLY A 52 9.56 -3.37 6.59
N GLU A 53 10.22 -2.73 5.62
CA GLU A 53 10.70 -1.35 5.73
C GLU A 53 9.90 -0.35 4.92
N PHE A 54 9.29 -0.81 3.85
CA PHE A 54 8.43 -0.06 2.94
C PHE A 54 7.16 -0.86 2.68
N ALA A 55 6.04 -0.15 2.58
CA ALA A 55 4.74 -0.72 2.26
C ALA A 55 3.97 0.18 1.28
N PHE A 56 3.29 -0.47 0.34
CA PHE A 56 2.46 0.17 -0.67
C PHE A 56 1.07 -0.47 -0.66
N GLY A 57 0.06 0.30 -0.24
CA GLY A 57 -1.34 -0.08 -0.30
C GLY A 57 -1.97 0.24 -1.64
N MET A 58 -2.87 -0.62 -2.12
CA MET A 58 -3.52 -0.50 -3.42
C MET A 58 -4.99 -0.86 -3.37
N ASP A 59 -5.77 -0.25 -4.26
CA ASP A 59 -7.14 -0.66 -4.52
C ASP A 59 -7.18 -1.82 -5.53
N VAL A 60 -8.40 -2.24 -5.90
CA VAL A 60 -8.63 -3.43 -6.74
C VAL A 60 -7.96 -3.35 -8.13
N THR A 61 -7.54 -2.15 -8.58
CA THR A 61 -6.77 -1.97 -9.82
C THR A 61 -5.32 -2.46 -9.73
N GLY A 62 -4.82 -2.73 -8.52
CA GLY A 62 -3.43 -3.11 -8.27
C GLY A 62 -2.50 -1.91 -8.04
N LEU A 63 -3.05 -0.70 -8.07
CA LEU A 63 -2.40 0.57 -7.75
C LEU A 63 -3.36 1.45 -6.92
N GLN A 64 -3.01 2.71 -6.63
CA GLN A 64 -3.81 3.65 -5.86
C GLN A 64 -4.66 4.54 -6.77
N THR A 65 -5.51 3.92 -7.59
CA THR A 65 -6.25 4.57 -8.69
C THR A 65 -7.45 5.37 -8.21
N PHE A 66 -8.31 4.79 -7.37
CA PHE A 66 -9.56 5.40 -6.89
C PHE A 66 -9.47 5.86 -5.44
N ALA A 67 -8.63 5.20 -4.62
CA ALA A 67 -8.40 5.57 -3.23
C ALA A 67 -6.95 6.02 -3.01
N PRO A 68 -6.72 7.10 -2.23
CA PRO A 68 -5.38 7.58 -1.92
C PRO A 68 -4.76 6.80 -0.74
N PHE A 69 -4.65 5.48 -0.90
CA PHE A 69 -4.01 4.63 0.11
C PHE A 69 -2.54 5.02 0.35
N ASN A 70 -1.98 4.43 1.39
CA ASN A 70 -0.69 4.84 1.91
C ASN A 70 0.46 4.17 1.17
N THR A 71 1.48 4.97 0.84
CA THR A 71 2.84 4.53 0.54
C THR A 71 3.71 4.99 1.69
N MET A 72 4.24 4.08 2.51
CA MET A 72 4.95 4.43 3.75
C MET A 72 6.23 3.64 3.91
N SER A 73 7.12 4.17 4.75
CA SER A 73 8.34 3.49 5.16
C SER A 73 8.63 3.68 6.64
N GLN A 74 9.55 2.89 7.19
CA GLN A 74 10.01 3.02 8.58
C GLN A 74 10.74 4.34 8.86
N TRP A 75 11.29 4.99 7.84
CA TRP A 75 12.08 6.22 7.96
C TRP A 75 11.29 7.47 7.54
N GLY A 76 10.13 7.31 6.89
CA GLY A 76 9.28 8.41 6.42
C GLY A 76 8.60 9.14 7.57
N TRP A 77 9.31 10.11 8.17
CA TRP A 77 8.84 10.96 9.26
C TRP A 77 9.01 12.44 8.93
N HIS A 78 8.12 13.26 9.49
CA HIS A 78 8.17 14.71 9.38
C HIS A 78 7.77 15.36 10.71
N SER A 79 8.22 16.60 10.92
CA SER A 79 7.76 17.46 12.00
C SER A 79 7.34 18.80 11.41
N SER A 80 6.07 19.14 11.57
CA SER A 80 5.54 20.45 11.19
C SER A 80 6.24 21.54 12.00
N PRO A 81 6.33 22.78 11.48
CA PRO A 81 6.86 23.90 12.24
C PRO A 81 6.13 24.08 13.58
N LEU A 82 6.86 24.51 14.61
CA LEU A 82 6.27 24.90 15.89
C LEU A 82 5.23 26.03 15.69
N PRO A 83 4.18 26.11 16.53
CA PRO A 83 3.28 27.25 16.54
C PRO A 83 4.05 28.56 16.71
N THR A 84 3.66 29.59 15.95
CA THR A 84 4.36 30.88 15.91
C THR A 84 4.54 31.47 17.31
N GLY A 85 5.78 31.80 17.66
CA GLY A 85 6.11 32.44 18.94
C GLY A 85 6.16 31.50 20.14
N GLN A 86 6.00 30.19 19.95
CA GLN A 86 6.09 29.19 21.01
C GLN A 86 7.39 28.39 20.94
N ARG A 87 7.83 27.89 22.09
CA ARG A 87 8.95 26.95 22.20
C ARG A 87 8.47 25.64 22.81
N ALA A 88 9.10 24.52 22.43
CA ALA A 88 8.79 23.22 23.03
C ALA A 88 8.96 23.23 24.57
N GLU A 89 9.94 24.00 25.06
CA GLU A 89 10.21 24.17 26.49
C GLU A 89 9.12 24.94 27.24
N ASP A 90 8.17 25.58 26.55
CA ASP A 90 7.06 26.28 27.18
C ASP A 90 5.99 25.33 27.71
N TYR A 91 5.97 24.08 27.24
CA TYR A 91 5.02 23.06 27.67
C TYR A 91 5.17 22.74 29.16
N ARG A 92 4.03 22.59 29.84
CA ARG A 92 3.98 22.18 31.25
C ARG A 92 3.18 20.89 31.38
N GLN A 93 3.82 19.88 31.96
CA GLN A 93 3.12 18.65 32.33
C GLN A 93 2.07 18.93 33.40
N GLN A 94 0.92 18.31 33.22
CA GLN A 94 -0.23 18.49 34.09
C GLN A 94 -0.09 17.61 35.33
N VAL A 95 -0.36 18.16 36.50
CA VAL A 95 -0.39 17.37 37.73
C VAL A 95 -1.73 16.64 37.82
N ARG A 96 -1.68 15.35 38.12
CA ARG A 96 -2.85 14.51 38.41
C ARG A 96 -2.62 13.80 39.73
N ASP A 97 -3.68 13.63 40.51
CA ASP A 97 -3.64 12.69 41.62
C ASP A 97 -3.60 11.27 41.05
N THR A 98 -2.62 10.49 41.50
CA THR A 98 -2.46 9.09 41.10
C THR A 98 -2.21 8.27 42.36
N HIS A 99 -3.29 7.69 42.87
CA HIS A 99 -3.31 6.95 44.12
C HIS A 99 -2.85 7.81 45.31
N GLY A 100 -3.37 9.03 45.45
CA GLY A 100 -3.03 9.93 46.56
C GLY A 100 -1.67 10.62 46.44
N ARG A 101 -1.02 10.52 45.27
CA ARG A 101 0.25 11.20 44.99
C ARG A 101 0.08 12.16 43.81
N PRO A 102 0.56 13.41 43.92
CA PRO A 102 0.62 14.32 42.78
C PRO A 102 1.72 13.86 41.82
N VAL A 103 1.32 13.41 40.62
CA VAL A 103 2.23 12.95 39.56
C VAL A 103 2.05 13.84 38.32
N ARG A 104 3.15 14.19 37.66
CA ARG A 104 3.13 14.94 36.41
C ARG A 104 2.93 14.01 35.22
N TYR A 105 1.97 14.34 34.36
CA TYR A 105 1.69 13.61 33.13
C TYR A 105 1.83 14.51 31.90
N PRO A 106 2.25 13.94 30.75
CA PRO A 106 2.27 14.62 29.47
C PRO A 106 0.84 14.73 28.88
N LEU A 107 -0.07 15.37 29.61
CA LEU A 107 -1.45 15.64 29.16
C LEU A 107 -1.55 17.00 28.48
N PRO A 108 -2.60 17.25 27.67
CA PRO A 108 -2.84 18.56 27.09
C PRO A 108 -2.79 19.67 28.14
N ASP A 109 -1.97 20.68 27.89
CA ASP A 109 -1.83 21.87 28.70
C ASP A 109 -2.93 22.88 28.34
N PRO A 110 -3.91 23.13 29.23
CA PRO A 110 -5.02 24.03 28.92
C PRO A 110 -4.59 25.48 28.70
N GLU A 111 -3.41 25.88 29.22
CA GLU A 111 -2.86 27.21 28.96
C GLU A 111 -2.15 27.29 27.59
N ARG A 112 -1.84 26.14 26.99
CA ARG A 112 -1.09 26.01 25.72
C ARG A 112 -1.67 24.89 24.85
N PRO A 113 -2.93 25.00 24.41
CA PRO A 113 -3.59 23.95 23.64
C PRO A 113 -2.86 23.68 22.32
N GLU A 114 -2.49 24.72 21.56
CA GLU A 114 -1.81 24.57 20.26
C GLU A 114 -0.45 23.87 20.37
N LEU A 115 0.34 24.18 21.41
CA LEU A 115 1.63 23.52 21.62
C LEU A 115 1.45 22.06 22.05
N SER A 116 0.42 21.79 22.84
CA SER A 116 0.08 20.42 23.26
C SER A 116 -0.32 19.58 22.07
N ASP A 117 -1.17 20.11 21.20
CA ASP A 117 -1.58 19.46 19.95
C ASP A 117 -0.37 19.23 19.04
N TRP A 118 0.50 20.23 18.90
CA TRP A 118 1.74 20.09 18.13
C TRP A 118 2.66 19.01 18.69
N LEU A 119 2.88 18.96 20.00
CA LEU A 119 3.72 17.95 20.65
C LEU A 119 3.13 16.54 20.51
N ALA A 120 1.81 16.41 20.55
CA ALA A 120 1.15 15.13 20.32
C ALA A 120 1.26 14.68 18.86
N ALA A 121 1.20 15.62 17.93
CA ALA A 121 1.25 15.38 16.48
C ALA A 121 2.66 15.19 15.89
N ASN A 122 3.73 15.53 16.60
CA ASN A 122 5.08 15.55 16.03
C ASN A 122 6.09 14.69 16.81
N PRO A 123 6.97 13.96 16.11
CA PRO A 123 6.98 13.71 14.67
C PRO A 123 5.81 12.79 14.25
N HIS A 124 5.33 12.92 13.01
CA HIS A 124 4.34 12.03 12.42
C HIS A 124 4.86 11.35 11.14
N ARG A 125 4.22 10.24 10.79
CA ARG A 125 4.49 9.49 9.56
C ARG A 125 3.99 10.29 8.35
N ILE A 126 4.75 10.24 7.26
CA ILE A 126 4.35 10.86 5.98
C ILE A 126 4.06 9.80 4.92
N ASN A 127 3.09 10.09 4.06
CA ASN A 127 2.83 9.32 2.86
C ASN A 127 3.80 9.77 1.75
N LEU A 128 4.56 8.82 1.22
CA LEU A 128 5.69 9.04 0.30
C LEU A 128 5.26 9.33 -1.15
N GLY A 129 3.97 9.27 -1.43
CA GLY A 129 3.42 9.56 -2.74
C GLY A 129 2.36 8.55 -3.14
N ARG A 130 1.70 8.86 -4.25
CA ARG A 130 0.63 8.04 -4.80
C ARG A 130 0.90 7.64 -6.23
N ILE A 131 0.78 6.34 -6.52
CA ILE A 131 0.94 5.79 -7.86
C ILE A 131 -0.36 5.11 -8.26
N GLY A 132 -1.00 5.56 -9.33
CA GLY A 132 -2.32 5.07 -9.77
C GLY A 132 -2.44 4.98 -11.29
N LEU A 133 -3.58 4.50 -11.78
CA LEU A 133 -3.89 4.52 -13.21
C LEU A 133 -4.70 5.77 -13.57
N ALA A 134 -4.31 6.46 -14.62
CA ALA A 134 -5.15 7.46 -15.29
C ALA A 134 -5.82 6.77 -16.48
N MET A 135 -7.12 6.53 -16.39
CA MET A 135 -7.89 5.83 -17.41
C MET A 135 -8.96 6.75 -17.99
N THR A 136 -9.16 6.67 -19.31
CA THR A 136 -10.19 7.41 -20.03
C THR A 136 -11.15 6.46 -20.74
N LYS A 137 -12.43 6.80 -20.72
CA LYS A 137 -13.50 6.12 -21.45
C LYS A 137 -13.44 6.46 -22.95
N ALA A 138 -14.22 5.75 -23.78
CA ALA A 138 -14.24 5.99 -25.23
C ALA A 138 -14.74 7.39 -25.58
N ASP A 139 -15.61 7.96 -24.73
CA ASP A 139 -16.13 9.32 -24.84
C ASP A 139 -15.11 10.41 -24.40
N GLY A 140 -13.91 10.02 -23.95
CA GLY A 140 -12.85 10.90 -23.50
C GLY A 140 -12.94 11.33 -22.03
N SER A 141 -14.02 10.99 -21.32
CA SER A 141 -14.15 11.31 -19.89
C SER A 141 -13.31 10.36 -19.00
N PRO A 142 -12.88 10.81 -17.80
CA PRO A 142 -12.14 9.95 -16.86
C PRO A 142 -12.98 8.74 -16.42
N ALA A 143 -12.34 7.58 -16.30
CA ALA A 143 -12.98 6.41 -15.73
C ALA A 143 -13.07 6.54 -14.20
N THR A 144 -14.20 6.09 -13.64
CA THR A 144 -14.47 6.03 -12.21
C THR A 144 -14.51 4.59 -11.72
N GLU A 145 -14.55 4.39 -10.40
CA GLU A 145 -14.70 3.06 -9.78
C GLU A 145 -15.91 2.28 -10.31
N LYS A 146 -16.98 3.00 -10.71
CA LYS A 146 -18.23 2.41 -11.23
C LYS A 146 -18.10 1.90 -12.65
N ASP A 147 -17.08 2.33 -13.38
CA ASP A 147 -16.85 1.92 -14.77
C ASP A 147 -16.08 0.58 -14.85
N ILE A 148 -15.44 0.17 -13.75
CA ILE A 148 -14.64 -1.05 -13.67
C ILE A 148 -15.54 -2.28 -13.56
N ARG A 149 -15.31 -3.25 -14.44
CA ARG A 149 -16.08 -4.50 -14.50
C ARG A 149 -15.22 -5.71 -14.21
N HIS A 150 -15.86 -6.72 -13.63
CA HIS A 150 -15.25 -8.00 -13.26
C HIS A 150 -13.91 -7.88 -12.49
N PRO A 151 -13.80 -6.98 -11.48
CA PRO A 151 -12.55 -6.84 -10.77
C PRO A 151 -12.23 -8.14 -10.01
N LYS A 152 -10.99 -8.60 -10.16
CA LYS A 152 -10.42 -9.73 -9.42
C LYS A 152 -8.99 -9.38 -9.05
N GLN A 153 -8.77 -9.21 -7.76
CA GLN A 153 -7.45 -8.99 -7.19
C GLN A 153 -7.10 -10.16 -6.28
N GLU A 154 -5.85 -10.63 -6.38
CA GLU A 154 -5.33 -11.71 -5.56
C GLU A 154 -3.93 -11.34 -5.05
N LEU A 155 -3.72 -11.47 -3.74
CA LEU A 155 -2.39 -11.46 -3.14
C LEU A 155 -1.89 -12.91 -3.01
N ASP A 156 -0.83 -13.22 -3.76
CA ASP A 156 -0.05 -14.43 -3.58
C ASP A 156 0.83 -14.26 -2.34
N LEU A 157 0.44 -14.89 -1.23
CA LEU A 157 1.16 -14.80 0.04
C LEU A 157 2.51 -15.52 0.02
N TRP A 158 2.72 -16.46 -0.89
CA TRP A 158 3.98 -17.19 -1.00
C TRP A 158 5.03 -16.36 -1.73
N ASN A 159 4.64 -15.69 -2.82
CA ASN A 159 5.55 -14.91 -3.65
C ASN A 159 5.56 -13.41 -3.32
N GLY A 160 4.59 -12.91 -2.54
CA GLY A 160 4.46 -11.49 -2.22
C GLY A 160 4.06 -10.62 -3.42
N ILE A 161 3.27 -11.17 -4.34
CA ILE A 161 2.86 -10.50 -5.58
C ILE A 161 1.34 -10.33 -5.59
N VAL A 162 0.87 -9.12 -5.85
CA VAL A 162 -0.54 -8.84 -6.11
C VAL A 162 -0.80 -8.89 -7.61
N THR A 163 -1.81 -9.65 -8.04
CA THR A 163 -2.31 -9.64 -9.41
C THR A 163 -3.74 -9.12 -9.44
N SER A 164 -3.95 -7.99 -10.10
CA SER A 164 -5.25 -7.39 -10.36
C SER A 164 -5.65 -7.58 -11.82
N ARG A 165 -6.92 -7.92 -12.04
CA ARG A 165 -7.55 -8.04 -13.35
C ARG A 165 -8.91 -7.37 -13.31
N PHE A 166 -9.22 -6.58 -14.33
CA PHE A 166 -10.51 -5.95 -14.49
C PHE A 166 -10.73 -5.56 -15.96
N GLU A 167 -11.93 -5.07 -16.26
CA GLU A 167 -12.29 -4.56 -17.58
C GLU A 167 -12.75 -3.12 -17.49
N LEU A 168 -12.38 -2.32 -18.50
CA LEU A 168 -12.94 -1.00 -18.77
C LEU A 168 -13.53 -1.01 -20.17
N GLU A 169 -14.84 -0.81 -20.30
CA GLU A 169 -15.57 -0.89 -21.57
C GLU A 169 -15.27 -2.17 -22.37
N GLY A 170 -15.21 -3.31 -21.67
CA GLY A 170 -14.91 -4.62 -22.24
C GLY A 170 -13.44 -4.84 -22.63
N GLN A 171 -12.54 -3.87 -22.40
CA GLN A 171 -11.11 -4.03 -22.62
C GLN A 171 -10.42 -4.52 -21.34
N PRO A 172 -9.64 -5.61 -21.40
CA PRO A 172 -8.99 -6.16 -20.22
C PRO A 172 -7.81 -5.30 -19.78
N VAL A 173 -7.64 -5.18 -18.47
CA VAL A 173 -6.47 -4.62 -17.81
C VAL A 173 -5.96 -5.64 -16.81
N THR A 174 -4.67 -5.97 -16.89
CA THR A 174 -3.97 -6.78 -15.89
C THR A 174 -2.83 -5.97 -15.29
N VAL A 175 -2.76 -5.93 -13.97
CA VAL A 175 -1.69 -5.28 -13.22
C VAL A 175 -1.07 -6.29 -12.28
N LYS A 176 0.25 -6.43 -12.33
CA LYS A 176 1.03 -7.17 -11.33
C LYS A 176 1.86 -6.18 -10.53
N THR A 177 1.74 -6.21 -9.22
CA THR A 177 2.41 -5.29 -8.30
C THR A 177 3.22 -6.08 -7.28
N ALA A 178 4.46 -5.65 -7.06
CA ALA A 178 5.37 -6.28 -6.11
C ALA A 178 6.24 -5.22 -5.42
N CYS A 179 6.61 -5.49 -4.16
CA CYS A 179 7.63 -4.71 -3.45
C CYS A 179 9.00 -5.36 -3.67
N HIS A 180 10.03 -4.54 -3.89
CA HIS A 180 11.40 -5.05 -3.99
C HIS A 180 11.87 -5.54 -2.62
N PRO A 181 12.50 -6.73 -2.51
CA PRO A 181 12.81 -7.34 -1.22
C PRO A 181 13.86 -6.58 -0.39
N ALA A 182 14.68 -5.75 -1.03
CA ALA A 182 15.80 -5.03 -0.39
C ALA A 182 15.83 -3.51 -0.64
N LEU A 183 14.92 -2.99 -1.47
CA LEU A 183 14.86 -1.57 -1.82
C LEU A 183 13.48 -1.06 -1.46
N ASP A 184 13.39 0.20 -1.04
CA ASP A 184 12.11 0.88 -0.82
C ASP A 184 11.49 1.27 -2.17
N ALA A 185 11.07 0.24 -2.89
CA ALA A 185 10.62 0.34 -4.27
C ALA A 185 9.42 -0.59 -4.49
N VAL A 186 8.41 -0.03 -5.14
CA VAL A 186 7.30 -0.80 -5.72
C VAL A 186 7.49 -0.85 -7.24
N ALA A 187 7.23 -2.02 -7.82
CA ALA A 187 7.19 -2.22 -9.26
C ALA A 187 5.79 -2.67 -9.67
N ALA A 188 5.32 -2.12 -10.79
CA ALA A 188 4.06 -2.53 -11.39
C ALA A 188 4.26 -2.85 -12.88
N ARG A 189 3.70 -3.97 -13.32
CA ARG A 189 3.60 -4.35 -14.73
C ARG A 189 2.14 -4.26 -15.16
N VAL A 190 1.88 -3.39 -16.13
CA VAL A 190 0.53 -3.13 -16.63
C VAL A 190 0.41 -3.64 -18.06
N GLU A 191 -0.63 -4.44 -18.32
CA GLU A 191 -0.92 -5.01 -19.63
C GLU A 191 -2.37 -4.71 -20.00
N SER A 192 -2.58 -3.96 -21.09
CA SER A 192 -3.90 -3.68 -21.64
C SER A 192 -3.83 -3.18 -23.09
N PRO A 193 -4.80 -3.51 -23.96
CA PRO A 193 -4.98 -2.84 -25.25
C PRO A 193 -5.17 -1.32 -25.12
N LEU A 194 -5.68 -0.84 -23.98
CA LEU A 194 -5.94 0.57 -23.72
C LEU A 194 -4.67 1.44 -23.70
N ILE A 195 -3.51 0.84 -23.42
CA ILE A 195 -2.21 1.53 -23.47
C ILE A 195 -1.92 1.97 -24.91
N ARG A 196 -2.10 1.07 -25.88
CA ARG A 196 -1.91 1.39 -27.30
C ARG A 196 -2.92 2.42 -27.79
N ALA A 197 -4.14 2.35 -27.27
CA ALA A 197 -5.22 3.30 -27.56
C ALA A 197 -5.01 4.68 -26.90
N GLY A 198 -3.99 4.87 -26.06
CA GLY A 198 -3.76 6.13 -25.33
C GLY A 198 -4.81 6.41 -24.25
N ARG A 199 -5.54 5.37 -23.81
CA ARG A 199 -6.64 5.45 -22.86
C ARG A 199 -6.29 4.93 -21.46
N LEU A 200 -5.06 4.46 -21.29
CA LEU A 200 -4.53 4.01 -20.00
C LEU A 200 -3.11 4.56 -19.83
N ALA A 201 -2.93 5.28 -18.73
CA ALA A 201 -1.71 5.90 -18.26
C ALA A 201 -1.47 5.50 -16.81
N VAL A 202 -0.24 5.68 -16.31
CA VAL A 202 0.06 5.68 -14.87
C VAL A 202 0.16 7.13 -14.43
N PHE A 203 -0.24 7.49 -13.22
CA PHE A 203 0.07 8.79 -12.64
C PHE A 203 0.88 8.67 -11.35
N LEU A 204 1.64 9.72 -11.05
CA LEU A 204 2.31 9.93 -9.78
C LEU A 204 1.81 11.24 -9.16
N ASP A 205 1.43 11.17 -7.89
CA ASP A 205 0.95 12.30 -7.09
C ASP A 205 1.62 12.34 -5.71
N ALA A 206 1.51 13.48 -5.05
CA ALA A 206 2.17 13.78 -3.80
C ALA A 206 1.14 14.37 -2.82
N PRO A 207 0.99 13.84 -1.61
CA PRO A 207 0.13 14.48 -0.63
C PRO A 207 0.81 15.73 -0.05
N GLY A 208 0.00 16.68 0.42
CA GLY A 208 0.43 17.72 1.34
C GLY A 208 0.68 17.20 2.75
N ASN A 209 1.18 18.07 3.63
CA ASN A 209 1.41 17.76 5.03
C ASN A 209 0.09 17.58 5.78
N ASN A 210 -0.04 16.51 6.58
CA ASN A 210 -1.18 16.33 7.46
C ASN A 210 -0.76 15.52 8.71
N PRO A 211 -0.71 16.16 9.89
CA PRO A 211 -0.27 15.50 11.12
C PRO A 211 -1.34 14.60 11.76
N LEU A 212 -2.50 14.40 11.12
CA LEU A 212 -3.57 13.54 11.64
C LEU A 212 -3.06 12.12 11.91
N GLN A 213 -3.33 11.66 13.12
CA GLN A 213 -3.00 10.31 13.58
C GLN A 213 -4.12 9.33 13.22
N PHE A 214 -3.78 8.05 13.04
CA PHE A 214 -4.74 6.95 12.84
C PHE A 214 -5.71 7.12 11.64
N ALA A 215 -5.34 7.91 10.64
CA ALA A 215 -6.13 8.06 9.42
C ALA A 215 -5.94 6.85 8.47
N ASN A 216 -7.03 6.45 7.79
CA ASN A 216 -6.98 5.40 6.76
C ASN A 216 -6.16 5.84 5.52
N SER A 217 -6.07 7.15 5.28
CA SER A 217 -5.26 7.75 4.23
C SER A 217 -4.49 8.93 4.81
N VAL A 218 -3.17 8.82 4.85
CA VAL A 218 -2.24 9.80 5.40
C VAL A 218 -1.92 10.85 4.33
N GLY A 219 -1.81 12.11 4.77
CA GLY A 219 -1.52 13.26 3.91
C GLY A 219 -2.74 14.12 3.59
N ASP A 220 -2.50 15.34 3.14
CA ASP A 220 -3.55 16.25 2.66
C ASP A 220 -3.65 16.16 1.13
N TRP A 221 -4.74 15.55 0.65
CA TRP A 221 -5.02 15.44 -0.79
C TRP A 221 -5.86 16.59 -1.34
N THR A 222 -6.34 17.50 -0.47
CA THR A 222 -6.98 18.76 -0.87
C THR A 222 -5.95 19.84 -1.20
N GLN A 223 -4.75 19.74 -0.59
CA GLN A 223 -3.59 20.57 -0.89
C GLN A 223 -2.39 19.70 -1.28
N PRO A 224 -2.41 19.07 -2.47
CA PRO A 224 -1.37 18.15 -2.87
C PRO A 224 0.00 18.83 -2.96
N GLY A 225 1.02 18.06 -2.62
CA GLY A 225 2.41 18.42 -2.83
C GLY A 225 2.77 18.51 -4.31
N ARG A 226 4.00 18.94 -4.59
CA ARG A 226 4.50 19.07 -5.96
C ARG A 226 5.82 18.34 -6.10
N TYR A 227 5.94 17.58 -7.19
CA TYR A 227 7.22 17.06 -7.63
C TYR A 227 7.93 18.06 -8.53
N GLU A 228 9.22 18.22 -8.26
CA GLU A 228 10.17 18.91 -9.11
C GLU A 228 11.04 17.87 -9.81
N VAL A 229 11.28 18.07 -11.11
CA VAL A 229 12.17 17.19 -11.87
C VAL A 229 13.60 17.58 -11.56
N VAL A 230 14.33 16.68 -10.90
CA VAL A 230 15.75 16.84 -10.60
C VAL A 230 16.58 16.38 -11.79
N ARG A 231 16.21 15.26 -12.41
CA ARG A 231 16.91 14.67 -13.55
C ARG A 231 15.95 13.92 -14.46
N SER A 232 16.17 14.01 -15.78
CA SER A 232 15.42 13.27 -16.80
C SER A 232 16.36 12.53 -17.74
N GLN A 233 16.07 11.25 -17.99
CA GLN A 233 16.80 10.32 -18.84
C GLN A 233 15.82 9.45 -19.64
N PRO A 234 16.24 8.76 -20.73
CA PRO A 234 15.32 8.05 -21.63
C PRO A 234 14.36 7.04 -20.98
N LYS A 235 14.75 6.46 -19.83
CA LYS A 235 13.97 5.45 -19.09
C LYS A 235 13.93 5.69 -17.58
N ARG A 236 14.35 6.89 -17.15
CA ARG A 236 14.44 7.23 -15.74
C ARG A 236 14.14 8.71 -15.53
N MET A 237 13.39 9.01 -14.48
CA MET A 237 13.18 10.36 -14.00
C MET A 237 13.37 10.39 -12.50
N ASP A 238 14.24 11.29 -12.04
CA ASP A 238 14.44 11.53 -10.61
C ASP A 238 13.69 12.80 -10.23
N LEU A 239 12.86 12.68 -9.20
CA LEU A 239 11.97 13.71 -8.71
C LEU A 239 12.32 14.06 -7.26
N SER A 240 11.99 15.28 -6.86
CA SER A 240 11.98 15.68 -5.45
C SER A 240 10.66 16.32 -5.07
N GLN A 241 10.15 15.98 -3.89
CA GLN A 241 9.07 16.69 -3.22
C GLN A 241 9.62 17.32 -1.95
N ARG A 242 9.19 18.54 -1.63
CA ARG A 242 9.51 19.19 -0.36
C ARG A 242 8.25 19.42 0.46
N ILE A 243 8.31 19.05 1.73
CA ILE A 243 7.29 19.29 2.76
C ILE A 243 7.99 20.05 3.89
N ASP A 244 7.78 21.36 3.95
CA ASP A 244 8.50 22.26 4.85
C ASP A 244 10.04 22.04 4.78
N ALA A 245 10.64 21.53 5.85
CA ALA A 245 12.07 21.22 5.94
C ALA A 245 12.46 19.81 5.43
N THR A 246 11.49 18.94 5.13
CA THR A 246 11.72 17.56 4.69
C THR A 246 11.74 17.47 3.16
N ALA A 247 12.73 16.80 2.61
CA ALA A 247 12.83 16.49 1.18
C ALA A 247 12.71 14.98 0.93
N ILE A 248 11.86 14.61 -0.02
CA ILE A 248 11.62 13.23 -0.45
C ILE A 248 12.13 13.11 -1.88
N HIS A 249 12.99 12.13 -2.14
CA HIS A 249 13.49 11.85 -3.48
C HIS A 249 12.85 10.58 -4.05
N VAL A 250 12.30 10.68 -5.25
CA VAL A 250 11.59 9.58 -5.91
C VAL A 250 12.26 9.29 -7.25
N GLY A 251 12.72 8.05 -7.43
CA GLY A 251 13.22 7.55 -8.70
C GLY A 251 12.13 6.79 -9.44
N LEU A 252 11.77 7.25 -10.64
CA LEU A 252 10.90 6.53 -11.55
C LEU A 252 11.75 5.86 -12.63
N ALA A 253 11.53 4.58 -12.86
CA ALA A 253 12.12 3.84 -13.97
C ALA A 253 11.02 3.07 -14.71
N TRP A 254 11.12 2.99 -16.03
CA TRP A 254 10.14 2.28 -16.85
C TRP A 254 10.82 1.59 -18.04
N ASP A 255 10.13 0.60 -18.58
CA ASP A 255 10.47 -0.01 -19.85
C ASP A 255 9.50 0.40 -20.96
N GLY A 256 10.05 0.55 -22.15
CA GLY A 256 9.31 0.97 -23.33
C GLY A 256 9.39 2.44 -23.67
N LYS A 257 8.57 2.85 -24.65
CA LYS A 257 8.37 4.26 -25.00
C LYS A 257 7.36 4.87 -24.03
N ALA A 258 7.78 5.90 -23.29
CA ALA A 258 6.90 6.68 -22.42
C ALA A 258 7.01 8.17 -22.69
N THR A 259 5.88 8.84 -22.64
CA THR A 259 5.80 10.30 -22.65
C THR A 259 5.33 10.74 -21.28
N LEU A 260 6.17 11.51 -20.59
CA LEU A 260 5.83 12.10 -19.31
C LEU A 260 5.22 13.47 -19.54
N ARG A 261 4.03 13.69 -18.98
CA ARG A 261 3.42 15.01 -18.97
C ARG A 261 3.32 15.45 -17.52
N LYS A 262 3.98 16.57 -17.21
CA LYS A 262 3.58 17.38 -16.06
C LYS A 262 2.21 17.94 -16.45
N PRO A 263 1.14 17.66 -15.71
CA PRO A 263 -0.12 18.32 -15.98
C PRO A 263 -0.01 19.80 -15.55
N GLU A 264 -1.03 20.57 -15.89
CA GLU A 264 -1.15 21.98 -15.51
C GLU A 264 -1.01 22.17 -13.98
N PRO A 265 -0.67 23.38 -13.50
CA PRO A 265 -0.33 23.61 -12.09
C PRO A 265 -1.40 23.06 -11.13
N GLY A 266 -1.02 22.07 -10.32
CA GLY A 266 -1.90 21.45 -9.31
C GLY A 266 -2.44 20.06 -9.65
N ALA A 267 -2.05 19.45 -10.78
CA ALA A 267 -2.47 18.10 -11.15
C ALA A 267 -1.32 17.06 -11.04
N PRO A 268 -1.63 15.74 -11.00
CA PRO A 268 -0.63 14.65 -10.86
C PRO A 268 0.14 14.32 -12.15
N ILE A 269 1.44 14.02 -12.07
CA ILE A 269 2.27 13.62 -13.23
C ILE A 269 1.64 12.41 -13.91
N GLN A 270 1.41 12.44 -15.23
CA GLN A 270 0.87 11.30 -15.98
C GLN A 270 1.92 10.70 -16.94
N VAL A 271 2.16 9.41 -16.81
CA VAL A 271 2.91 8.51 -17.72
C VAL A 271 1.90 7.87 -18.67
N LEU A 272 1.72 8.48 -19.85
CA LEU A 272 0.62 8.12 -20.76
C LEU A 272 0.75 6.76 -21.45
N LYS A 273 1.95 6.19 -21.48
CA LYS A 273 2.24 4.97 -22.23
C LYS A 273 3.53 4.33 -21.72
N ALA A 274 3.58 3.02 -21.59
CA ALA A 274 4.79 2.22 -21.38
C ALA A 274 4.58 0.84 -22.04
N GLU A 275 5.39 0.48 -23.04
CA GLU A 275 5.25 -0.77 -23.81
C GLU A 275 6.58 -1.53 -23.91
N TYR A 276 6.65 -2.78 -23.48
CA TYR A 276 7.81 -3.66 -23.66
C TYR A 276 7.63 -4.60 -24.88
N GLY A 277 8.56 -4.59 -25.84
CA GLY A 277 8.57 -5.50 -27.00
C GLY A 277 8.93 -4.83 -28.33
N THR A 278 9.64 -5.54 -29.20
CA THR A 278 10.25 -5.05 -30.45
C THR A 278 9.23 -4.72 -31.54
N GLY A 279 9.01 -3.44 -31.80
CA GLY A 279 8.47 -2.96 -33.08
C GLY A 279 9.60 -2.40 -33.93
N ASP A 280 10.15 -3.24 -34.82
CA ASP A 280 10.74 -2.95 -36.14
C ASP A 280 11.70 -4.08 -36.55
N LYS A 281 11.15 -5.07 -37.24
CA LYS A 281 11.78 -5.80 -38.35
C LYS A 281 10.72 -6.00 -39.43
#